data_AF-A0A4S4KND8-F1
#
_entry.id   AF-A0A4S4KND8-F1
#
_cell.length_a   1.000
_cell.length_b   1.000
_cell.length_c   1.000
_cell.angle_alpha   90.00
_cell.angle_beta   90.00
_cell.angle_gamma   90.00
#
_symmetry.space_group_name_H-M   'P 1'
#
loop_
_entity.id
_entity.type
_entity.pdbx_description
1 polymer ?
#
loop_
_entity_poly.entity_id
_entity_poly.type
_entity_poly.pdbx_seq_one_letter_code
_entity_poly.pdbx_strand_id
1 'polypeptide(L)'
;MYVETAGGENPTFQCPQPHVIRLGGISATISSYESLALRGYIVDAILLFRDEYYRNWEYLHPYFADRGLKVVSLDAPPEKHLDPDTNFALTEKYYQQIVPASQEGGIFDALMHLDNCHANRLQELESMPRRTLDTIWWPFVQHGLVKSEKDVNVIDSASGDTFSVYNGKSKGDSTLLTSNSSSLLDSQFDGSASWWTQALGHAHPSLTLAAARAAGSYHGDTIGAMDACEEGVYTCEWHESKGYWLDPPTIGIRKGKVVITLPGAIAAEAGGDAESSPGTLSETYDVQTRLQTELAQVYRGFIERTLQNLQLDGKRSLAALVLEPIVMGAGGMIFVDPLFQRILVDVVRSSPVGGPQVSTSGPDWAGLPVIFDEVFVGLYRLAIKKADALLHGHSYTAYPVGCEVANETLELVEKLTTSEEWKESQSKWKVVEDQAAPVIWSLWDPRFVDTISRLPVVGEVMTLGTVLSIKIADDAEGYQSHSAQRILESIKEVANVDGVSPIAGGASYSINYRTLGSVAYFMLSLNTSPALVRSVEDRIWKTLAAASR
;
A
#
# COMPACT_ATOMS: atom_id res chain seq x y z
N MET A 1 -16.41 -5.83 21.77
CA MET A 1 -17.47 -4.97 22.35
C MET A 1 -16.93 -3.55 22.43
N TYR A 2 -17.63 -2.58 21.84
CA TYR A 2 -17.35 -1.15 22.05
C TYR A 2 -18.49 -0.57 22.90
N VAL A 3 -18.14 0.10 23.99
CA VAL A 3 -19.10 0.70 24.93
C VAL A 3 -18.92 2.21 24.85
N GLU A 4 -19.94 2.92 24.40
CA GLU A 4 -19.97 4.37 24.42
C GLU A 4 -20.80 4.86 25.61
N THR A 5 -20.18 5.65 26.48
CA THR A 5 -20.91 6.44 27.47
C THR A 5 -21.54 7.63 26.75
N ALA A 6 -22.87 7.76 26.83
CA ALA A 6 -23.58 8.89 26.23
C ALA A 6 -22.92 10.23 26.62
N GLY A 7 -22.38 10.91 25.61
CA GLY A 7 -21.67 12.19 25.76
C GLY A 7 -20.15 12.01 25.86
N GLY A 8 -19.48 11.89 24.71
CA GLY A 8 -18.04 12.11 24.65
C GLY A 8 -17.73 13.56 25.03
N GLU A 9 -17.13 13.78 26.20
CA GLU A 9 -16.41 15.02 26.46
C GLU A 9 -15.26 15.08 25.46
N ASN A 10 -15.34 16.00 24.49
CA ASN A 10 -14.25 16.28 23.56
C ASN A 10 -13.25 17.20 24.27
N PRO A 11 -12.02 16.76 24.63
CA PRO A 11 -11.08 17.63 25.28
C PRO A 11 -10.32 18.39 24.20
N THR A 12 -10.89 19.44 23.57
CA THR A 12 -10.07 20.49 22.87
C THR A 12 -10.77 21.72 22.29
N PHE A 13 -12.10 21.91 22.32
CA PHE A 13 -12.70 23.15 21.81
C PHE A 13 -13.55 23.87 22.86
N GLN A 14 -12.97 24.90 23.49
CA GLN A 14 -13.70 25.87 24.31
C GLN A 14 -14.60 26.75 23.41
N CYS A 15 -15.88 26.41 23.34
CA CYS A 15 -16.95 27.30 22.86
C CYS A 15 -17.75 27.80 24.09
N PRO A 16 -18.06 29.11 24.22
CA PRO A 16 -18.57 29.71 25.45
C PRO A 16 -20.09 29.53 25.66
N GLN A 17 -20.64 28.34 25.36
CA GLN A 17 -22.06 28.00 25.51
C GLN A 17 -22.22 26.61 26.16
N PRO A 18 -22.71 26.49 27.41
CA PRO A 18 -22.69 25.25 28.19
C PRO A 18 -23.61 24.12 27.69
N HIS A 19 -24.38 24.32 26.61
CA HIS A 19 -25.33 23.33 26.08
C HIS A 19 -24.88 22.65 24.76
N VAL A 20 -23.73 23.03 24.19
CA VAL A 20 -23.27 22.55 22.87
C VAL A 20 -22.37 21.29 22.96
N ILE A 21 -21.89 20.93 24.16
CA ILE A 21 -20.91 19.85 24.37
C ILE A 21 -21.51 18.43 24.17
N ARG A 22 -22.85 18.28 24.10
CA ARG A 22 -23.54 16.97 24.07
C ARG A 22 -24.02 16.50 22.69
N LEU A 23 -23.82 17.27 21.62
CA LEU A 23 -24.20 16.90 20.26
C LEU A 23 -23.02 16.21 19.54
N GLY A 24 -23.26 15.12 18.80
CA GLY A 24 -22.24 14.47 17.96
C GLY A 24 -22.02 12.97 18.19
N GLY A 25 -22.72 12.36 19.15
CA GLY A 25 -22.55 10.93 19.49
C GLY A 25 -22.65 10.00 18.28
N ILE A 26 -23.63 10.20 17.38
CA ILE A 26 -23.74 9.40 16.15
C ILE A 26 -22.44 9.39 15.34
N SER A 27 -21.85 10.56 15.08
CA SER A 27 -20.61 10.66 14.31
C SER A 27 -19.44 10.03 15.06
N ALA A 28 -19.36 10.25 16.38
CA ALA A 28 -18.29 9.70 17.22
C ALA A 28 -18.34 8.17 17.28
N THR A 29 -19.53 7.56 17.40
CA THR A 29 -19.71 6.11 17.35
C THR A 29 -19.24 5.55 16.01
N ILE A 30 -19.67 6.17 14.91
CA ILE A 30 -19.32 5.72 13.55
C ILE A 30 -17.82 5.82 13.31
N SER A 31 -17.21 6.97 13.59
CA SER A 31 -15.77 7.17 13.41
C SER A 31 -14.93 6.25 14.30
N SER A 32 -15.41 5.93 15.52
CA SER A 32 -14.74 4.98 16.42
C SER A 32 -14.82 3.55 15.88
N TYR A 33 -15.99 3.13 15.40
CA TYR A 33 -16.17 1.84 14.74
C TYR A 33 -15.27 1.72 13.49
N GLU A 34 -15.27 2.73 12.61
CA GLU A 34 -14.43 2.75 11.41
C GLU A 34 -12.94 2.72 11.77
N SER A 35 -12.53 3.43 12.82
CA SER A 35 -11.14 3.42 13.30
C SER A 35 -10.68 2.06 13.82
N LEU A 36 -11.58 1.29 14.44
CA LEU A 36 -11.33 -0.10 14.85
C LEU A 36 -11.29 -1.03 13.65
N ALA A 37 -12.24 -0.91 12.73
CA ALA A 37 -12.28 -1.70 11.50
C ALA A 37 -11.03 -1.49 10.63
N LEU A 38 -10.57 -0.24 10.49
CA LEU A 38 -9.32 0.12 9.79
C LEU A 38 -8.07 -0.48 10.44
N ARG A 39 -8.14 -0.93 11.69
CA ARG A 39 -7.04 -1.61 12.39
C ARG A 39 -7.21 -3.14 12.41
N GLY A 40 -8.17 -3.67 11.65
CA GLY A 40 -8.43 -5.10 11.54
C GLY A 40 -9.24 -5.70 12.69
N TYR A 41 -9.85 -4.88 13.56
CA TYR A 41 -10.71 -5.40 14.62
C TYR A 41 -12.09 -5.79 14.08
N ILE A 42 -12.60 -6.92 14.57
CA ILE A 42 -14.00 -7.32 14.39
C ILE A 42 -14.80 -6.76 15.58
N VAL A 43 -15.85 -6.00 15.28
CA VAL A 43 -16.76 -5.44 16.29
C VAL A 43 -18.13 -6.09 16.09
N ASP A 44 -18.54 -6.95 17.03
CA ASP A 44 -19.81 -7.67 16.95
C ASP A 44 -21.00 -6.88 17.50
N ALA A 45 -20.76 -6.01 18.49
CA ALA A 45 -21.82 -5.28 19.17
C ALA A 45 -21.41 -3.86 19.59
N ILE A 46 -22.39 -2.94 19.51
CA ILE A 46 -22.34 -1.56 20.00
C ILE A 46 -23.29 -1.42 21.18
N LEU A 47 -22.78 -1.00 22.34
CA LEU A 47 -23.59 -0.69 23.51
C LEU A 47 -23.60 0.82 23.74
N LEU A 48 -24.78 1.38 23.96
CA LEU A 48 -24.94 2.79 24.32
C LEU A 48 -26.08 3.01 25.31
N PHE A 49 -26.02 4.13 26.04
CA PHE A 49 -27.14 4.56 26.87
C PHE A 49 -28.23 5.25 26.05
N ARG A 50 -29.47 4.98 26.42
CA ARG A 50 -30.67 5.64 25.91
C ARG A 50 -30.69 7.06 26.42
N ASP A 51 -30.93 7.97 25.49
CA ASP A 51 -31.19 9.37 25.75
C ASP A 51 -32.44 9.73 24.95
N GLU A 52 -33.51 10.11 25.66
CA GLU A 52 -34.80 10.45 25.07
C GLU A 52 -34.78 11.78 24.30
N TYR A 53 -33.80 12.64 24.55
CA TYR A 53 -33.67 13.93 23.89
C TYR A 53 -32.93 13.80 22.55
N TYR A 54 -31.74 13.19 22.54
CA TYR A 54 -30.92 13.05 21.34
C TYR A 54 -31.25 11.82 20.52
N ARG A 55 -31.74 10.74 21.15
CA ARG A 55 -32.22 9.51 20.48
C ARG A 55 -31.21 8.90 19.51
N ASN A 56 -29.91 8.99 19.81
CA ASN A 56 -28.83 8.45 18.96
C ASN A 56 -29.04 6.97 18.62
N TRP A 57 -29.58 6.18 19.57
CA TRP A 57 -29.86 4.77 19.38
C TRP A 57 -30.83 4.50 18.22
N GLU A 58 -31.77 5.40 17.93
CA GLU A 58 -32.74 5.22 16.84
C GLU A 58 -32.08 5.30 15.48
N TYR A 59 -31.08 6.16 15.33
CA TYR A 59 -30.32 6.27 14.10
C TYR A 59 -29.30 5.13 13.97
N LEU A 60 -28.59 4.83 15.06
CA LEU A 60 -27.50 3.84 15.04
C LEU A 60 -28.01 2.40 14.86
N HIS A 61 -29.22 2.08 15.36
CA HIS A 61 -29.82 0.75 15.19
C HIS A 61 -29.90 0.29 13.71
N PRO A 62 -30.62 0.99 12.81
CA PRO A 62 -30.68 0.62 11.41
C PRO A 62 -29.32 0.77 10.70
N TYR A 63 -28.54 1.81 11.03
CA TYR A 63 -27.23 2.05 10.42
C TYR A 63 -26.27 0.86 10.59
N PHE A 64 -26.21 0.28 11.80
CA PHE A 64 -25.33 -0.85 12.09
C PHE A 64 -25.98 -2.20 11.78
N ALA A 65 -27.31 -2.31 11.78
CA ALA A 65 -28.00 -3.52 11.35
C ALA A 65 -27.69 -3.85 9.87
N ASP A 66 -27.64 -2.84 8.99
CA ASP A 66 -27.24 -3.00 7.58
C ASP A 66 -25.80 -3.52 7.41
N ARG A 67 -24.98 -3.38 8.45
CA ARG A 67 -23.58 -3.84 8.51
C ARG A 67 -23.42 -5.14 9.30
N GLY A 68 -24.52 -5.76 9.74
CA GLY A 68 -24.51 -7.01 10.50
C GLY A 68 -24.17 -6.88 11.98
N LEU A 69 -24.15 -5.67 12.54
CA LEU A 69 -23.81 -5.42 13.94
C LEU A 69 -25.05 -5.31 14.83
N LYS A 70 -24.97 -5.87 16.04
CA LYS A 70 -26.03 -5.71 17.05
C LYS A 70 -25.82 -4.41 17.82
N VAL A 71 -26.82 -3.53 17.79
CA VAL A 71 -26.90 -2.38 18.69
C VAL A 71 -27.76 -2.75 19.89
N VAL A 72 -27.28 -2.44 21.08
CA VAL A 72 -28.03 -2.59 22.34
C VAL A 72 -28.05 -1.25 23.06
N SER A 73 -29.25 -0.79 23.36
CA SER A 73 -29.48 0.46 24.09
C SER A 73 -29.97 0.16 25.51
N LEU A 74 -29.30 0.74 26.51
CA LEU A 74 -29.59 0.55 27.94
C LEU A 74 -30.04 1.86 28.57
N ASP A 75 -30.86 1.83 29.61
CA ASP A 75 -31.17 3.05 30.36
C ASP A 75 -29.88 3.63 30.98
N ALA A 76 -29.78 4.96 31.07
CA ALA A 76 -28.60 5.61 31.65
C ALA A 76 -28.52 5.37 33.18
N PRO A 77 -27.31 5.31 33.76
CA PRO A 77 -27.16 5.25 35.21
C PRO A 77 -27.73 6.50 35.88
N PRO A 78 -28.19 6.40 37.14
CA PRO A 78 -28.69 7.56 37.88
C PRO A 78 -27.57 8.61 38.08
N GLU A 79 -27.97 9.88 38.22
CA GLU A 79 -27.02 10.94 38.56
C GLU A 79 -26.36 10.67 39.92
N LYS A 80 -25.08 11.05 40.03
CA LYS A 80 -24.30 10.85 41.25
C LYS A 80 -24.93 11.62 42.42
N HIS A 81 -25.28 10.89 43.47
CA HIS A 81 -25.80 11.48 44.69
C HIS A 81 -24.66 11.97 45.61
N LEU A 82 -24.87 13.08 46.32
CA LEU A 82 -23.84 13.69 47.18
C LEU A 82 -23.54 12.83 48.42
N ASP A 83 -24.55 12.19 48.97
CA ASP A 83 -24.41 11.23 50.07
C ASP A 83 -23.90 9.87 49.56
N PRO A 84 -22.75 9.35 50.06
CA PRO A 84 -22.15 8.11 49.58
C PRO A 84 -23.02 6.87 49.75
N ASP A 85 -23.71 6.72 50.88
CA ASP A 85 -24.52 5.53 51.18
C ASP A 85 -25.74 5.47 50.26
N THR A 86 -26.40 6.61 50.08
CA THR A 86 -27.51 6.77 49.13
C THR A 86 -27.04 6.55 47.69
N ASN A 87 -25.87 7.08 47.32
CA ASN A 87 -25.30 6.87 45.99
C ASN A 87 -25.03 5.39 45.72
N PHE A 88 -24.49 4.67 46.70
CA PHE A 88 -24.25 3.24 46.60
C PHE A 88 -25.56 2.47 46.42
N ALA A 89 -26.58 2.75 47.24
CA ALA A 89 -27.88 2.12 47.13
C ALA A 89 -28.58 2.37 45.77
N LEU A 90 -28.48 3.59 45.24
CA LEU A 90 -29.03 3.93 43.92
C LEU A 90 -28.29 3.21 42.79
N THR A 91 -26.97 3.11 42.88
CA THR A 91 -26.13 2.42 41.89
C THR A 91 -26.41 0.91 41.90
N GLU A 92 -26.51 0.31 43.09
CA GLU A 92 -26.85 -1.10 43.26
C GLU A 92 -28.25 -1.41 42.69
N LYS A 93 -29.23 -0.55 42.96
CA LYS A 93 -30.57 -0.68 42.38
C LYS A 93 -30.55 -0.61 40.85
N TYR A 94 -29.74 0.26 40.27
CA TYR A 94 -29.55 0.34 38.81
C TYR A 94 -28.95 -0.95 38.25
N TYR A 95 -27.92 -1.52 38.88
CA TYR A 95 -27.36 -2.81 38.46
C TYR A 95 -28.39 -3.94 38.54
N GLN A 96 -29.20 -3.99 39.58
CA GLN A 96 -30.27 -4.98 39.72
C GLN A 96 -31.37 -4.83 38.65
N GLN A 97 -31.59 -3.62 38.14
CA GLN A 97 -32.52 -3.37 37.04
C GLN A 97 -31.98 -3.84 35.69
N ILE A 98 -30.70 -3.58 35.39
CA ILE A 98 -30.10 -3.95 34.09
C ILE A 98 -29.60 -5.40 34.06
N VAL A 99 -29.37 -6.00 35.24
CA VAL A 99 -29.01 -7.42 35.43
C VAL A 99 -30.03 -8.09 36.35
N PRO A 100 -31.30 -8.24 35.94
CA PRO A 100 -32.31 -8.88 36.78
C PRO A 100 -32.03 -10.37 36.96
N ALA A 101 -32.54 -10.94 38.06
CA ALA A 101 -32.40 -12.38 38.35
C ALA A 101 -33.06 -13.29 37.29
N SER A 102 -34.00 -12.76 36.48
CA SER A 102 -34.59 -13.48 35.34
C SER A 102 -33.61 -13.71 34.20
N GLN A 103 -32.48 -13.02 34.16
CA GLN A 103 -31.50 -13.04 33.07
C GLN A 103 -32.07 -12.62 31.71
N GLU A 104 -33.08 -11.74 31.73
CA GLU A 104 -33.70 -11.16 30.54
C GLU A 104 -33.36 -9.67 30.44
N GLY A 105 -33.25 -9.14 29.22
CA GLY A 105 -33.02 -7.72 28.95
C GLY A 105 -31.80 -7.45 28.07
N GLY A 106 -31.57 -6.18 27.75
CA GLY A 106 -30.59 -5.76 26.74
C GLY A 106 -29.16 -6.27 26.99
N ILE A 107 -28.71 -6.34 28.25
CA ILE A 107 -27.38 -6.88 28.57
C ILE A 107 -27.29 -8.37 28.24
N PHE A 108 -28.29 -9.15 28.61
CA PHE A 108 -28.31 -10.59 28.32
C PHE A 108 -28.49 -10.87 26.83
N ASP A 109 -29.24 -10.04 26.11
CA ASP A 109 -29.30 -10.09 24.63
C ASP A 109 -27.92 -9.83 24.00
N ALA A 110 -27.17 -8.86 24.52
CA ALA A 110 -25.82 -8.56 24.07
C ALA A 110 -24.88 -9.75 24.34
N LEU A 111 -24.94 -10.32 25.54
CA LEU A 111 -24.12 -11.48 25.93
C LEU A 111 -24.41 -12.69 25.04
N MET A 112 -25.69 -13.05 24.88
CA MET A 112 -26.11 -14.16 24.01
C MET A 112 -25.67 -13.92 22.56
N HIS A 113 -25.76 -12.69 22.04
CA HIS A 113 -25.26 -12.36 20.71
C HIS A 113 -23.75 -12.58 20.60
N LEU A 114 -22.97 -12.10 21.57
CA LEU A 114 -21.52 -12.26 21.58
C LEU A 114 -21.09 -13.74 21.72
N ASP A 115 -21.78 -14.52 22.54
CA ASP A 115 -21.54 -15.96 22.66
C ASP A 115 -21.79 -16.68 21.34
N ASN A 116 -22.87 -16.32 20.64
CA ASN A 116 -23.17 -16.86 19.30
C ASN A 116 -22.11 -16.45 18.27
N CYS A 117 -21.68 -15.19 18.25
CA CYS A 117 -20.60 -14.72 17.37
C CYS A 117 -19.29 -15.48 17.64
N HIS A 118 -18.96 -15.70 18.92
CA HIS A 118 -17.79 -16.46 19.30
C HIS A 118 -17.88 -17.93 18.85
N ALA A 119 -19.00 -18.60 19.09
CA ALA A 119 -19.24 -19.97 18.64
C ALA A 119 -19.13 -20.10 17.11
N ASN A 120 -19.70 -19.16 16.37
CA ASN A 120 -19.59 -19.12 14.91
C ASN A 120 -18.13 -18.92 14.45
N ARG A 121 -17.37 -18.03 15.11
CA ARG A 121 -15.95 -17.82 14.79
C ARG A 121 -15.14 -19.10 15.00
N LEU A 122 -15.39 -19.83 16.09
CA LEU A 122 -14.72 -21.11 16.34
C LEU A 122 -15.05 -22.14 15.25
N GLN A 123 -16.33 -22.25 14.86
CA GLN A 123 -16.75 -23.14 13.78
C GLN A 123 -16.09 -22.79 12.44
N GLU A 124 -15.98 -21.48 12.11
CA GLU A 124 -15.28 -21.04 10.91
C GLU A 124 -13.81 -21.47 10.92
N LEU A 125 -13.08 -21.21 12.01
CA LEU A 125 -11.67 -21.59 12.17
C LEU A 125 -11.47 -23.11 12.10
N GLU A 126 -12.34 -23.88 12.75
CA GLU A 126 -12.28 -25.35 12.77
C GLU A 126 -12.51 -25.99 11.39
N SER A 127 -13.34 -25.35 10.56
CA SER A 127 -13.69 -25.83 9.22
C SER A 127 -12.71 -25.39 8.12
N MET A 128 -11.91 -24.33 8.36
CA MET A 128 -10.97 -23.76 7.38
C MET A 128 -10.03 -24.79 6.74
N PRO A 129 -9.34 -25.68 7.49
CA PRO A 129 -8.46 -26.69 6.90
C PRO A 129 -9.17 -27.57 5.89
N ARG A 130 -10.35 -28.09 6.25
CA ARG A 130 -11.11 -29.02 5.42
C ARG A 130 -11.58 -28.34 4.13
N ARG A 131 -12.21 -27.17 4.27
CA ARG A 131 -12.65 -26.37 3.12
C ARG A 131 -11.49 -26.08 2.18
N THR A 132 -10.34 -25.73 2.73
CA THR A 132 -9.13 -25.44 1.94
C THR A 132 -8.66 -26.66 1.15
N LEU A 133 -8.58 -27.84 1.78
CA LEU A 133 -8.19 -29.08 1.09
C LEU A 133 -9.19 -29.48 -0.01
N ASP A 134 -10.47 -29.16 0.18
CA ASP A 134 -11.52 -29.50 -0.78
C ASP A 134 -11.58 -28.52 -1.96
N THR A 135 -11.13 -27.27 -1.80
CA THR A 135 -11.37 -26.21 -2.81
C THR A 135 -10.14 -25.48 -3.34
N ILE A 136 -9.04 -25.40 -2.59
CA ILE A 136 -7.90 -24.55 -2.93
C ILE A 136 -6.78 -25.39 -3.57
N TRP A 137 -6.25 -24.88 -4.69
CA TRP A 137 -5.02 -25.39 -5.30
C TRP A 137 -3.86 -24.45 -4.95
N TRP A 138 -3.01 -24.84 -4.01
CA TRP A 138 -1.85 -24.03 -3.63
C TRP A 138 -0.76 -23.98 -4.70
N PRO A 139 -0.17 -22.81 -4.97
CA PRO A 139 0.98 -22.70 -5.84
C PRO A 139 2.21 -23.36 -5.20
N PHE A 140 3.00 -24.06 -6.00
CA PHE A 140 4.26 -24.71 -5.56
C PHE A 140 4.11 -25.71 -4.40
N VAL A 141 2.93 -26.34 -4.26
CA VAL A 141 2.69 -27.41 -3.28
C VAL A 141 2.33 -28.71 -3.99
N GLN A 142 3.03 -29.80 -3.64
CA GLN A 142 2.64 -31.14 -4.03
C GLN A 142 1.52 -31.62 -3.09
N HIS A 143 0.27 -31.54 -3.55
CA HIS A 143 -0.91 -31.81 -2.73
C HIS A 143 -0.97 -33.26 -2.22
N GLY A 144 -0.32 -34.21 -2.90
CA GLY A 144 -0.19 -35.59 -2.40
C GLY A 144 0.61 -35.74 -1.10
N LEU A 145 1.36 -34.71 -0.70
CA LEU A 145 2.12 -34.67 0.56
C LEU A 145 1.36 -33.96 1.69
N VAL A 146 0.31 -33.19 1.38
CA VAL A 146 -0.58 -32.53 2.34
C VAL A 146 -1.80 -33.43 2.52
N LYS A 147 -1.75 -34.33 3.50
CA LYS A 147 -2.68 -35.46 3.58
C LYS A 147 -3.86 -35.22 4.51
N SER A 148 -3.72 -34.27 5.43
CA SER A 148 -4.68 -34.06 6.50
C SER A 148 -4.83 -32.59 6.85
N GLU A 149 -5.89 -32.28 7.60
CA GLU A 149 -6.15 -30.94 8.13
C GLU A 149 -5.02 -30.43 9.05
N LYS A 150 -4.24 -31.33 9.66
CA LYS A 150 -3.09 -30.97 10.50
C LYS A 150 -1.92 -30.39 9.70
N ASP A 151 -1.88 -30.67 8.41
CA ASP A 151 -0.84 -30.17 7.51
C ASP A 151 -1.15 -28.75 7.01
N VAL A 152 -2.33 -28.21 7.33
CA VAL A 152 -2.80 -26.88 6.93
C VAL A 152 -2.60 -25.90 8.08
N ASN A 153 -1.75 -24.90 7.89
CA ASN A 153 -1.56 -23.82 8.86
C ASN A 153 -2.71 -22.80 8.74
N VAL A 154 -3.52 -22.66 9.79
CA VAL A 154 -4.65 -21.72 9.82
C VAL A 154 -4.19 -20.41 10.45
N ILE A 155 -4.01 -19.37 9.61
CA ILE A 155 -3.63 -18.03 10.05
C ILE A 155 -4.92 -17.22 10.24
N ASP A 156 -5.24 -16.84 11.48
CA ASP A 156 -6.41 -16.00 11.81
C ASP A 156 -6.12 -14.52 11.54
N SER A 157 -4.92 -14.05 11.92
CA SER A 157 -4.49 -12.67 11.76
C SER A 157 -2.97 -12.57 11.76
N ALA A 158 -2.44 -11.38 11.45
CA ALA A 158 -1.01 -11.09 11.47
C ALA A 158 -0.75 -9.65 11.90
N SER A 159 0.28 -9.41 12.70
CA SER A 159 0.70 -8.08 13.15
C SER A 159 2.20 -8.05 13.44
N GLY A 160 2.90 -7.03 12.97
CA GLY A 160 4.36 -6.94 13.07
C GLY A 160 5.01 -8.16 12.43
N ASP A 161 5.95 -8.81 13.09
CA ASP A 161 6.62 -9.99 12.55
C ASP A 161 5.88 -11.33 12.80
N THR A 162 4.63 -11.29 13.28
CA THR A 162 3.96 -12.48 13.82
C THR A 162 2.59 -12.74 13.21
N PHE A 163 2.31 -14.01 12.96
CA PHE A 163 0.98 -14.56 12.76
C PHE A 163 0.35 -14.93 14.09
N SER A 164 -0.98 -14.83 14.16
CA SER A 164 -1.82 -15.53 15.13
C SER A 164 -2.40 -16.75 14.44
N VAL A 165 -1.97 -17.95 14.86
CA VAL A 165 -2.36 -19.21 14.22
C VAL A 165 -3.31 -20.00 15.11
N TYR A 166 -4.33 -20.60 14.49
CA TYR A 166 -5.29 -21.45 15.19
C TYR A 166 -4.79 -22.89 15.30
N ASN A 167 -4.61 -23.37 16.53
CA ASN A 167 -4.10 -24.72 16.85
C ASN A 167 -5.09 -25.56 17.67
N GLY A 168 -6.39 -25.22 17.65
CA GLY A 168 -7.39 -25.77 18.59
C GLY A 168 -7.52 -27.30 18.59
N LYS A 169 -7.16 -28.00 17.50
CA LYS A 169 -7.19 -29.48 17.43
C LYS A 169 -5.99 -30.16 18.11
N SER A 170 -4.88 -29.45 18.36
CA SER A 170 -3.66 -30.02 18.95
C SER A 170 -3.66 -30.04 20.48
N LYS A 171 -4.54 -29.26 21.14
CA LYS A 171 -4.65 -29.19 22.62
C LYS A 171 -5.68 -30.18 23.21
N GLY A 172 -6.26 -31.06 22.37
CA GLY A 172 -7.46 -31.86 22.68
C GLY A 172 -7.28 -33.25 23.31
N ASP A 173 -6.12 -33.60 23.87
CA ASP A 173 -5.92 -34.93 24.51
C ASP A 173 -5.43 -34.89 25.97
N SER A 174 -5.37 -33.70 26.59
CA SER A 174 -5.06 -33.56 28.02
C SER A 174 -6.35 -33.34 28.81
N THR A 175 -6.90 -34.41 29.39
CA THR A 175 -8.08 -34.41 30.27
C THR A 175 -7.85 -33.76 31.64
N LEU A 176 -7.07 -32.68 31.71
CA LEU A 176 -6.86 -31.91 32.93
C LEU A 176 -7.10 -30.44 32.63
N LEU A 177 -8.37 -30.04 32.66
CA LEU A 177 -8.81 -28.64 32.73
C LEU A 177 -8.42 -28.07 34.11
N THR A 178 -7.13 -27.82 34.32
CA THR A 178 -6.66 -26.96 35.42
C THR A 178 -6.64 -25.53 34.92
N SER A 179 -7.73 -24.80 35.18
CA SER A 179 -7.91 -23.35 35.41
C SER A 179 -6.88 -22.29 34.96
N ASN A 180 -6.07 -22.50 33.93
CA ASN A 180 -5.31 -21.43 33.27
C ASN A 180 -5.81 -21.33 31.83
N SER A 181 -6.52 -20.26 31.53
CA SER A 181 -7.11 -19.93 30.23
C SER A 181 -6.07 -19.91 29.11
N SER A 182 -5.83 -21.05 28.46
CA SER A 182 -4.93 -21.10 27.30
C SER A 182 -5.71 -20.72 26.05
N SER A 183 -5.36 -19.59 25.44
CA SER A 183 -5.84 -19.20 24.11
C SER A 183 -5.74 -20.36 23.10
N LEU A 184 -6.74 -20.48 22.22
CA LEU A 184 -6.71 -21.42 21.07
C LEU A 184 -5.83 -20.91 19.92
N LEU A 185 -5.47 -19.62 19.96
CA LEU A 185 -4.53 -18.99 19.07
C LEU A 185 -3.15 -18.94 19.72
N ASP A 186 -2.13 -19.31 18.96
CA ASP A 186 -0.73 -19.18 19.37
C ASP A 186 0.00 -18.20 18.43
N SER A 187 1.00 -17.49 18.95
CA SER A 187 1.82 -16.60 18.13
C SER A 187 2.86 -17.39 17.33
N GLN A 188 3.09 -17.00 16.08
CA GLN A 188 4.10 -17.60 15.20
C GLN A 188 4.88 -16.52 14.47
N PHE A 189 6.19 -16.46 14.68
CA PHE A 189 7.07 -15.54 13.96
C PHE A 189 7.16 -15.94 12.48
N ASP A 190 6.98 -14.99 11.56
CA ASP A 190 7.07 -15.20 10.12
C ASP A 190 8.52 -15.07 9.61
N GLY A 191 9.33 -16.10 9.83
CA GLY A 191 10.70 -16.14 9.31
C GLY A 191 10.77 -16.30 7.78
N SER A 192 9.65 -16.56 7.10
CA SER A 192 9.63 -16.64 5.64
C SER A 192 9.36 -15.30 4.95
N ALA A 193 9.08 -14.25 5.74
CA ALA A 193 8.61 -12.94 5.29
C ALA A 193 7.48 -13.06 4.25
N SER A 194 6.58 -14.03 4.45
CA SER A 194 5.47 -14.38 3.56
C SER A 194 5.85 -14.39 2.08
N TRP A 195 6.92 -15.14 1.74
CA TRP A 195 7.50 -15.16 0.39
C TRP A 195 8.19 -13.84 0.02
N TRP A 196 9.04 -13.36 0.94
CA TRP A 196 9.98 -12.26 0.70
C TRP A 196 9.30 -10.91 0.45
N THR A 197 8.01 -10.78 0.78
CA THR A 197 7.24 -9.54 0.60
C THR A 197 7.20 -8.69 1.86
N GLN A 198 7.35 -9.30 3.04
CA GLN A 198 7.28 -8.57 4.31
C GLN A 198 8.58 -7.82 4.57
N ALA A 199 8.50 -6.48 4.51
CA ALA A 199 9.62 -5.59 4.79
C ALA A 199 9.43 -4.74 6.06
N LEU A 200 8.19 -4.40 6.42
CA LEU A 200 7.86 -3.55 7.59
C LEU A 200 6.94 -4.25 8.60
N GLY A 201 6.82 -5.57 8.47
CA GLY A 201 5.86 -6.40 9.20
C GLY A 201 4.42 -6.30 8.68
N HIS A 202 3.57 -7.14 9.24
CA HIS A 202 2.15 -7.26 8.95
C HIS A 202 1.33 -6.13 9.56
N ALA A 203 0.26 -5.73 8.86
CA ALA A 203 -0.76 -4.79 9.33
C ALA A 203 -0.22 -3.43 9.84
N HIS A 204 0.81 -2.88 9.18
CA HIS A 204 1.35 -1.57 9.56
C HIS A 204 0.27 -0.47 9.44
N PRO A 205 -0.05 0.27 10.53
CA PRO A 205 -1.17 1.22 10.53
C PRO A 205 -1.06 2.32 9.48
N SER A 206 0.15 2.88 9.26
CA SER A 206 0.35 3.93 8.26
C SER A 206 0.07 3.44 6.84
N LEU A 207 0.47 2.21 6.49
CA LEU A 207 0.21 1.63 5.17
C LEU A 207 -1.28 1.37 4.97
N THR A 208 -1.98 0.95 6.03
CA THR A 208 -3.44 0.73 5.98
C THR A 208 -4.19 2.05 5.80
N LEU A 209 -3.76 3.11 6.49
CA LEU A 209 -4.33 4.45 6.32
C LEU A 209 -4.01 5.04 4.94
N ALA A 210 -2.81 4.84 4.41
CA ALA A 210 -2.43 5.24 3.06
C ALA A 210 -3.33 4.56 2.01
N ALA A 211 -3.53 3.24 2.13
CA ALA A 211 -4.45 2.50 1.27
C ALA A 211 -5.90 3.02 1.38
N ALA A 212 -6.38 3.27 2.60
CA ALA A 212 -7.74 3.77 2.83
C ALA A 212 -7.94 5.19 2.29
N ARG A 213 -6.94 6.08 2.46
CA ARG A 213 -6.94 7.43 1.89
C ARG A 213 -7.01 7.37 0.37
N ALA A 214 -6.17 6.54 -0.25
CA ALA A 214 -6.20 6.35 -1.70
C ALA A 214 -7.57 5.83 -2.13
N ALA A 215 -8.05 4.73 -1.56
CA ALA A 215 -9.35 4.16 -1.93
C ALA A 215 -10.54 5.15 -1.81
N GLY A 216 -10.45 6.11 -0.88
CA GLY A 216 -11.45 7.17 -0.70
C GLY A 216 -11.23 8.43 -1.55
N SER A 217 -10.08 8.60 -2.19
CA SER A 217 -9.78 9.78 -3.02
C SER A 217 -10.17 9.56 -4.48
N TYR A 218 -10.49 10.66 -5.16
CA TYR A 218 -10.76 10.64 -6.60
C TYR A 218 -9.44 10.50 -7.35
N HIS A 219 -9.37 9.59 -8.32
CA HIS A 219 -8.14 9.24 -9.03
C HIS A 219 -8.17 9.51 -10.54
N GLY A 220 -9.06 10.40 -10.99
CA GLY A 220 -8.89 11.02 -12.30
C GLY A 220 -7.70 11.99 -12.27
N ASP A 221 -6.92 12.02 -13.36
CA ASP A 221 -5.78 12.90 -13.62
C ASP A 221 -4.55 12.67 -12.72
N THR A 222 -3.72 11.68 -13.10
CA THR A 222 -2.48 11.38 -12.37
C THR A 222 -1.50 12.56 -12.41
N ILE A 223 -0.78 12.80 -11.31
CA ILE A 223 0.12 13.96 -11.16
C ILE A 223 1.18 14.04 -12.28
N GLY A 224 1.69 12.90 -12.76
CA GLY A 224 2.65 12.86 -13.87
C GLY A 224 2.05 13.32 -15.21
N ALA A 225 0.77 13.05 -15.47
CA ALA A 225 0.07 13.59 -16.62
C ALA A 225 -0.27 15.09 -16.41
N MET A 226 -0.55 15.47 -15.17
CA MET A 226 -0.85 16.86 -14.81
C MET A 226 0.37 17.77 -14.94
N ASP A 227 1.57 17.34 -14.54
CA ASP A 227 2.84 18.08 -14.69
C ASP A 227 3.20 18.37 -16.16
N ALA A 228 2.64 17.60 -17.11
CA ALA A 228 2.77 17.82 -18.55
C ALA A 228 1.73 18.83 -19.11
N CYS A 229 0.81 19.32 -18.28
CA CYS A 229 -0.20 20.31 -18.62
C CYS A 229 0.17 21.71 -18.10
N GLU A 230 -0.35 22.75 -18.76
CA GLU A 230 -0.22 24.15 -18.29
C GLU A 230 -0.97 24.35 -16.96
N GLU A 231 -0.53 25.32 -16.14
CA GLU A 231 -1.28 25.72 -14.95
C GLU A 231 -2.67 26.22 -15.32
N GLY A 232 -3.69 25.78 -14.58
CA GLY A 232 -5.07 26.15 -14.87
C GLY A 232 -6.01 25.90 -13.70
N VAL A 233 -7.28 26.27 -13.86
CA VAL A 233 -8.32 26.09 -12.82
C VAL A 233 -8.61 24.62 -12.47
N TYR A 234 -8.05 23.68 -13.24
CA TYR A 234 -8.19 22.24 -13.06
C TYR A 234 -6.91 21.56 -12.56
N THR A 235 -5.84 22.30 -12.26
CA THR A 235 -4.61 21.72 -11.69
C THR A 235 -4.64 21.73 -10.15
N CYS A 236 -3.99 20.75 -9.53
CA CYS A 236 -3.97 20.58 -8.07
C CYS A 236 -2.87 21.43 -7.39
N GLU A 237 -2.94 21.57 -6.07
CA GLU A 237 -2.04 22.43 -5.25
C GLU A 237 -0.54 22.09 -5.28
N TRP A 238 -0.19 20.91 -5.78
CA TRP A 238 1.15 20.34 -5.85
C TRP A 238 1.59 20.09 -7.30
N HIS A 239 0.80 20.59 -8.26
CA HIS A 239 1.17 20.65 -9.68
C HIS A 239 2.36 21.59 -9.87
N GLU A 240 3.38 21.11 -10.57
CA GLU A 240 4.48 21.95 -11.02
C GLU A 240 4.61 21.81 -12.53
N SER A 241 4.33 22.90 -13.25
CA SER A 241 4.35 22.92 -14.71
C SER A 241 5.78 22.75 -15.24
N LYS A 242 6.10 21.54 -15.74
CA LYS A 242 7.47 21.13 -16.13
C LYS A 242 7.77 21.27 -17.62
N GLY A 243 6.96 22.05 -18.33
CA GLY A 243 6.98 22.16 -19.79
C GLY A 243 7.24 23.57 -20.32
N TYR A 244 7.23 23.65 -21.65
CA TYR A 244 7.06 24.88 -22.40
C TYR A 244 5.95 24.64 -23.43
N TRP A 245 4.96 25.54 -23.47
CA TRP A 245 3.78 25.40 -24.30
C TRP A 245 3.88 26.33 -25.50
N LEU A 246 3.73 25.77 -26.69
CA LEU A 246 3.58 26.53 -27.92
C LEU A 246 2.09 26.75 -28.16
N ASP A 247 1.71 28.00 -28.44
CA ASP A 247 0.39 28.27 -29.02
C ASP A 247 0.38 27.72 -30.46
N PRO A 248 -0.47 26.74 -30.77
CA PRO A 248 -0.48 26.15 -32.10
C PRO A 248 -1.41 26.93 -33.05
N PRO A 249 -1.10 26.99 -34.36
CA PRO A 249 -2.06 27.35 -35.40
C PRO A 249 -3.28 26.42 -35.37
N THR A 250 -4.48 27.00 -35.48
CA THR A 250 -5.74 26.24 -35.40
C THR A 250 -6.49 26.27 -36.71
N ILE A 251 -7.23 25.19 -36.99
CA ILE A 251 -8.10 25.07 -38.17
C ILE A 251 -9.56 25.18 -37.75
N GLY A 252 -10.34 25.93 -38.51
CA GLY A 252 -11.79 25.96 -38.38
C GLY A 252 -12.49 26.17 -39.73
N ILE A 253 -13.78 25.84 -39.79
CA ILE A 253 -14.62 26.18 -40.94
C ILE A 253 -15.44 27.42 -40.58
N ARG A 254 -15.16 28.54 -41.24
CA ARG A 254 -15.87 29.81 -41.03
C ARG A 254 -16.56 30.23 -42.33
N LYS A 255 -17.88 30.44 -42.26
CA LYS A 255 -18.70 30.82 -43.43
C LYS A 255 -18.49 29.88 -44.63
N GLY A 256 -18.38 28.57 -44.36
CA GLY A 256 -18.19 27.52 -45.37
C GLY A 256 -16.79 27.42 -45.96
N LYS A 257 -15.81 28.18 -45.47
CA LYS A 257 -14.40 28.12 -45.90
C LYS A 257 -13.51 27.59 -44.79
N VAL A 258 -12.50 26.80 -45.14
CA VAL A 258 -11.49 26.36 -44.19
C VAL A 258 -10.51 27.50 -43.94
N VAL A 259 -10.29 27.83 -42.67
CA VAL A 259 -9.43 28.92 -42.22
C VAL A 259 -8.43 28.35 -41.22
N ILE A 260 -7.17 28.68 -41.42
CA ILE A 260 -6.08 28.52 -40.45
C ILE A 260 -5.94 29.84 -39.71
N THR A 261 -6.09 29.84 -38.39
CA THR A 261 -5.84 31.00 -37.53
C THR A 261 -4.45 30.87 -36.91
N LEU A 262 -3.61 31.89 -37.13
CA LEU A 262 -2.24 31.95 -36.60
C LEU A 262 -2.21 32.69 -35.25
N PRO A 263 -1.54 32.15 -34.23
CA PRO A 263 -1.21 32.87 -33.01
C PRO A 263 -0.41 34.14 -33.31
N GLY A 264 -0.52 35.17 -32.48
CA GLY A 264 0.09 36.48 -32.74
C GLY A 264 1.59 36.44 -32.98
N ALA A 265 2.32 35.57 -32.27
CA ALA A 265 3.76 35.38 -32.46
C ALA A 265 4.11 34.82 -33.86
N ILE A 266 3.30 33.88 -34.37
CA ILE A 266 3.49 33.27 -35.69
C ILE A 266 3.01 34.22 -36.79
N ALA A 267 1.89 34.92 -36.57
CA ALA A 267 1.37 35.92 -37.50
C ALA A 267 2.37 37.05 -37.73
N ALA A 268 3.10 37.48 -36.70
CA ALA A 268 4.16 38.49 -36.82
C ALA A 268 5.30 38.02 -37.75
N GLU A 269 5.61 36.72 -37.77
CA GLU A 269 6.60 36.14 -38.68
C GLU A 269 6.06 35.90 -40.09
N ALA A 270 4.74 35.75 -40.23
CA ALA A 270 4.03 35.59 -41.50
C ALA A 270 3.73 36.92 -42.22
N GLY A 271 4.27 38.05 -41.75
CA GLY A 271 4.03 39.37 -42.35
C GLY A 271 2.81 40.12 -41.80
N GLY A 272 2.24 39.68 -40.68
CA GLY A 272 1.15 40.36 -39.96
C GLY A 272 -0.25 39.81 -40.22
N ASP A 273 -0.41 38.89 -41.18
CA ASP A 273 -1.68 38.24 -41.46
C ASP A 273 -1.98 37.13 -40.44
N ALA A 274 -3.09 37.26 -39.72
CA ALA A 274 -3.49 36.32 -38.67
C ALA A 274 -4.31 35.12 -39.19
N GLU A 275 -4.68 35.12 -40.48
CA GLU A 275 -5.48 34.06 -41.08
C GLU A 275 -4.95 33.65 -42.46
N SER A 276 -5.02 32.35 -42.74
CA SER A 276 -4.72 31.78 -44.06
C SER A 276 -5.84 30.82 -44.49
N SER A 277 -6.11 30.72 -45.78
CA SER A 277 -7.17 29.87 -46.34
C SER A 277 -6.56 28.94 -47.40
N PRO A 278 -6.12 27.73 -47.04
CA PRO A 278 -5.43 26.80 -47.94
C PRO A 278 -6.35 26.16 -49.00
N GLY A 279 -7.68 26.38 -48.91
CA GLY A 279 -8.65 25.84 -49.85
C GLY A 279 -9.66 24.92 -49.14
N THR A 280 -9.75 23.69 -49.60
CA THR A 280 -10.63 22.64 -49.07
C THR A 280 -10.03 21.97 -47.83
N LEU A 281 -10.86 21.20 -47.11
CA LEU A 281 -10.42 20.42 -45.97
C LEU A 281 -9.36 19.37 -46.38
N SER A 282 -9.52 18.74 -47.55
CA SER A 282 -8.55 17.76 -48.05
C SER A 282 -7.19 18.41 -48.33
N GLU A 283 -7.18 19.58 -48.97
CA GLU A 283 -5.94 20.33 -49.25
C GLU A 283 -5.27 20.79 -47.95
N THR A 284 -6.07 21.16 -46.94
CA THR A 284 -5.56 21.53 -45.62
C THR A 284 -4.84 20.36 -44.94
N TYR A 285 -5.36 19.13 -45.07
CA TYR A 285 -4.78 17.94 -44.43
C TYR A 285 -3.75 17.21 -45.31
N ASP A 286 -3.54 17.64 -46.56
CA ASP A 286 -2.46 17.16 -47.42
C ASP A 286 -1.12 17.80 -47.00
N VAL A 287 -0.57 17.28 -45.89
CA VAL A 287 0.70 17.76 -45.33
C VAL A 287 1.85 17.64 -46.34
N GLN A 288 1.88 16.59 -47.17
CA GLN A 288 2.99 16.35 -48.10
C GLN A 288 3.11 17.47 -49.13
N THR A 289 1.98 17.86 -49.73
CA THR A 289 1.95 19.00 -50.66
C THR A 289 2.24 20.31 -49.91
N ARG A 290 1.71 20.46 -48.70
CA ARG A 290 1.86 21.68 -47.90
C ARG A 290 3.27 21.93 -47.35
N LEU A 291 4.14 20.93 -47.27
CA LEU A 291 5.55 21.08 -46.85
C LEU A 291 6.35 22.05 -47.73
N GLN A 292 5.90 22.30 -48.96
CA GLN A 292 6.56 23.21 -49.92
C GLN A 292 6.03 24.66 -49.87
N THR A 293 5.10 24.96 -48.97
CA THR A 293 4.47 26.29 -48.88
C THR A 293 5.31 27.29 -48.08
N GLU A 294 5.09 28.59 -48.31
CA GLU A 294 5.73 29.66 -47.51
C GLU A 294 5.39 29.54 -46.02
N LEU A 295 4.16 29.11 -45.70
CA LEU A 295 3.72 28.87 -44.33
C LEU A 295 4.54 27.78 -43.63
N ALA A 296 5.00 26.76 -44.36
CA ALA A 296 5.90 25.74 -43.81
C ALA A 296 7.26 26.35 -43.41
N GLN A 297 7.78 27.30 -44.19
CA GLN A 297 9.02 28.01 -43.87
C GLN A 297 8.85 28.91 -42.64
N VAL A 298 7.69 29.59 -42.53
CA VAL A 298 7.33 30.38 -41.35
C VAL A 298 7.29 29.50 -40.09
N TYR A 299 6.58 28.37 -40.12
CA TYR A 299 6.52 27.45 -38.98
C TYR A 299 7.89 26.92 -38.59
N ARG A 300 8.71 26.51 -39.57
CA ARG A 300 10.07 26.03 -39.30
C ARG A 300 10.92 27.09 -38.62
N GLY A 301 10.95 28.30 -39.17
CA GLY A 301 11.70 29.41 -38.61
C GLY A 301 11.25 29.83 -37.21
N PHE A 302 9.94 29.82 -36.95
CA PHE A 302 9.37 30.08 -35.63
C PHE A 302 9.81 29.03 -34.60
N ILE A 303 9.66 27.74 -34.93
CA ILE A 303 9.98 26.63 -34.03
C ILE A 303 11.49 26.58 -33.74
N GLU A 304 12.34 26.69 -34.76
CA GLU A 304 13.80 26.69 -34.61
C GLU A 304 14.27 27.84 -33.71
N ARG A 305 13.78 29.06 -33.92
CA ARG A 305 14.10 30.21 -33.05
C ARG A 305 13.61 30.00 -31.62
N THR A 306 12.42 29.46 -31.45
CA THR A 306 11.86 29.22 -30.12
C THR A 306 12.70 28.22 -29.34
N LEU A 307 13.09 27.10 -29.96
CA LEU A 307 13.97 26.10 -29.34
C LEU A 307 15.37 26.66 -29.04
N GLN A 308 15.95 27.44 -29.95
CA GLN A 308 17.24 28.12 -29.71
C GLN A 308 17.16 29.08 -28.51
N ASN A 309 16.11 29.88 -28.41
CA ASN A 309 15.91 30.80 -27.30
C ASN A 309 15.77 30.06 -25.96
N LEU A 310 15.06 28.94 -25.93
CA LEU A 310 14.92 28.10 -24.72
C LEU A 310 16.25 27.50 -24.28
N GLN A 311 17.09 27.08 -25.23
CA GLN A 311 18.42 26.58 -24.93
C GLN A 311 19.34 27.69 -24.37
N LEU A 312 19.26 28.89 -24.92
CA LEU A 312 20.05 30.05 -24.46
C LEU A 312 19.63 30.56 -23.09
N ASP A 313 18.34 30.47 -22.74
CA ASP A 313 17.84 30.88 -21.40
C ASP A 313 18.36 29.95 -20.29
N GLY A 314 18.75 28.70 -20.61
CA GLY A 314 19.45 27.78 -19.71
C GLY A 314 18.67 27.34 -18.46
N LYS A 315 17.45 27.85 -18.24
CA LYS A 315 16.61 27.55 -17.08
C LYS A 315 16.02 26.15 -17.10
N ARG A 316 15.88 25.54 -18.28
CA ARG A 316 15.18 24.26 -18.49
C ARG A 316 15.89 23.43 -19.56
N SER A 317 16.03 22.13 -19.30
CA SER A 317 16.45 21.16 -20.32
C SER A 317 15.20 20.49 -20.90
N LEU A 318 15.02 20.55 -22.22
CA LEU A 318 13.91 19.87 -22.88
C LEU A 318 14.22 18.36 -22.96
N ALA A 319 13.29 17.52 -22.53
CA ALA A 319 13.48 16.07 -22.49
C ALA A 319 12.69 15.31 -23.57
N ALA A 320 11.53 15.82 -23.98
CA ALA A 320 10.67 15.22 -24.98
C ALA A 320 9.72 16.28 -25.56
N LEU A 321 9.20 16.02 -26.76
CA LEU A 321 8.02 16.69 -27.31
C LEU A 321 6.79 15.81 -27.04
N VAL A 322 5.78 16.36 -26.37
CA VAL A 322 4.46 15.72 -26.18
C VAL A 322 3.43 16.52 -26.94
N LEU A 323 2.56 15.86 -27.70
CA LEU A 323 1.44 16.51 -28.38
C LEU A 323 0.23 15.60 -28.52
N GLU A 324 -0.97 16.18 -28.52
CA GLU A 324 -2.19 15.52 -28.99
C GLU A 324 -2.27 15.69 -30.53
N PRO A 325 -2.20 14.59 -31.33
CA PRO A 325 -2.19 14.71 -32.77
C PRO A 325 -3.52 15.23 -33.31
N ILE A 326 -3.47 16.24 -34.18
CA ILE A 326 -4.61 16.85 -34.91
C ILE A 326 -5.62 17.58 -34.03
N VAL A 327 -6.06 17.00 -32.91
CA VAL A 327 -7.09 17.58 -32.03
C VAL A 327 -6.63 17.53 -30.60
N MET A 328 -6.55 18.70 -29.96
CA MET A 328 -6.44 18.80 -28.50
C MET A 328 -7.84 18.67 -27.90
N GLY A 329 -8.12 17.53 -27.27
CA GLY A 329 -9.46 17.11 -26.87
C GLY A 329 -9.99 17.90 -25.67
N ALA A 330 -9.42 17.64 -24.49
CA ALA A 330 -9.85 18.25 -23.24
C ALA A 330 -9.60 19.77 -23.19
N GLY A 331 -8.65 20.27 -23.99
CA GLY A 331 -8.38 21.71 -24.18
C GLY A 331 -9.49 22.47 -24.94
N GLY A 332 -10.59 21.82 -25.32
CA GLY A 332 -11.74 22.48 -25.96
C GLY A 332 -11.98 22.09 -27.41
N MET A 333 -11.59 20.86 -27.81
CA MET A 333 -11.74 20.35 -29.18
C MET A 333 -11.05 21.24 -30.22
N ILE A 334 -9.80 21.61 -29.93
CA ILE A 334 -9.00 22.52 -30.76
C ILE A 334 -8.34 21.70 -31.87
N PHE A 335 -8.73 21.95 -33.12
CA PHE A 335 -8.10 21.34 -34.29
C PHE A 335 -6.82 22.11 -34.62
N VAL A 336 -5.68 21.45 -34.47
CA VAL A 336 -4.35 21.99 -34.76
C VAL A 336 -4.01 21.78 -36.23
N ASP A 337 -3.31 22.74 -36.84
CA ASP A 337 -2.79 22.58 -38.20
C ASP A 337 -1.78 21.41 -38.28
N PRO A 338 -2.07 20.33 -39.04
CA PRO A 338 -1.17 19.19 -39.14
C PRO A 338 0.18 19.54 -39.79
N LEU A 339 0.24 20.61 -40.59
CA LEU A 339 1.51 21.11 -41.13
C LEU A 339 2.44 21.60 -40.01
N PHE A 340 1.88 22.32 -39.03
CA PHE A 340 2.63 22.80 -37.87
C PHE A 340 3.18 21.65 -37.03
N GLN A 341 2.32 20.69 -36.67
CA GLN A 341 2.75 19.51 -35.90
C GLN A 341 3.80 18.69 -36.65
N ARG A 342 3.65 18.52 -37.97
CA ARG A 342 4.65 17.82 -38.78
C ARG A 342 6.01 18.50 -38.72
N ILE A 343 6.05 19.82 -38.91
CA ILE A 343 7.29 20.59 -38.90
C ILE A 343 7.91 20.59 -37.50
N LEU A 344 7.10 20.70 -36.45
CA LEU A 344 7.55 20.60 -35.06
C LEU A 344 8.25 19.26 -34.80
N VAL A 345 7.64 18.15 -35.23
CA VAL A 345 8.25 16.82 -35.15
C VAL A 345 9.55 16.74 -35.95
N ASP A 346 9.56 17.23 -37.19
CA ASP A 346 10.74 17.17 -38.04
C ASP A 346 11.91 18.01 -37.45
N VAL A 347 11.64 19.22 -36.95
CA VAL A 347 12.64 20.08 -36.31
C VAL A 347 13.18 19.43 -35.03
N VAL A 348 12.31 18.96 -34.14
CA VAL A 348 12.72 18.35 -32.87
C VAL A 348 13.52 17.05 -33.07
N ARG A 349 13.19 16.26 -34.09
CA ARG A 349 13.91 15.02 -34.41
C ARG A 349 15.25 15.24 -35.12
N SER A 350 15.40 16.36 -35.83
CA SER A 350 16.62 16.71 -36.58
C SER A 350 17.57 17.62 -35.81
N SER A 351 17.11 18.25 -34.73
CA SER A 351 17.87 19.21 -33.97
C SER A 351 18.60 18.56 -32.78
N PRO A 352 19.91 18.79 -32.60
CA PRO A 352 20.65 18.41 -31.38
C PRO A 352 20.27 19.27 -30.16
N VAL A 353 19.29 20.18 -30.30
CA VAL A 353 18.84 21.10 -29.27
C VAL A 353 17.99 20.33 -28.25
N GLY A 354 18.65 19.82 -27.20
CA GLY A 354 18.02 19.29 -25.99
C GLY A 354 18.37 17.84 -25.61
N GLY A 355 19.09 17.09 -26.45
CA GLY A 355 19.60 15.78 -26.07
C GLY A 355 20.84 15.88 -25.15
N PRO A 356 21.05 14.97 -24.18
CA PRO A 356 22.36 14.85 -23.55
C PRO A 356 23.42 14.59 -24.63
N GLN A 357 24.59 15.23 -24.51
CA GLN A 357 25.78 14.92 -25.30
C GLN A 357 26.24 13.49 -24.94
N VAL A 358 25.58 12.48 -25.50
CA VAL A 358 25.96 11.09 -25.31
C VAL A 358 27.04 10.77 -26.33
N SER A 359 28.29 10.79 -25.89
CA SER A 359 29.41 10.25 -26.64
C SER A 359 29.33 8.72 -26.63
N THR A 360 28.60 8.10 -27.56
CA THR A 360 28.69 6.64 -27.76
C THR A 360 28.65 6.28 -29.23
N SER A 361 29.69 5.58 -29.68
CA SER A 361 29.86 4.97 -30.99
C SER A 361 28.73 4.01 -31.36
N GLY A 362 27.64 4.53 -31.94
CA GLY A 362 26.51 3.81 -32.54
C GLY A 362 25.82 4.68 -33.61
N PRO A 363 24.76 4.22 -34.32
CA PRO A 363 24.06 5.08 -35.28
C PRO A 363 23.35 6.21 -34.52
N ASP A 364 24.01 7.36 -34.46
CA ASP A 364 23.73 8.47 -33.55
C ASP A 364 22.36 9.13 -33.81
N TRP A 365 21.43 8.95 -32.87
CA TRP A 365 20.20 9.76 -32.81
C TRP A 365 20.43 10.95 -31.87
N ALA A 366 20.24 12.17 -32.38
CA ALA A 366 20.54 13.42 -31.67
C ALA A 366 19.31 14.28 -31.30
N GLY A 367 18.09 13.89 -31.70
CA GLY A 367 16.86 14.67 -31.47
C GLY A 367 16.11 14.28 -30.19
N LEU A 368 15.08 15.06 -29.82
CA LEU A 368 14.24 14.68 -28.66
C LEU A 368 13.25 13.55 -29.03
N PRO A 369 12.92 12.67 -28.07
CA PRO A 369 11.77 11.79 -28.16
C PRO A 369 10.48 12.56 -28.48
N VAL A 370 9.62 11.97 -29.31
CA VAL A 370 8.30 12.52 -29.66
C VAL A 370 7.23 11.55 -29.17
N ILE A 371 6.32 12.06 -28.34
CA ILE A 371 5.21 11.33 -27.74
C ILE A 371 3.92 11.86 -28.34
N PHE A 372 3.18 10.99 -29.00
CA PHE A 372 1.83 11.27 -29.47
C PHE A 372 0.82 10.77 -28.44
N ASP A 373 0.17 11.70 -27.75
CA ASP A 373 -0.97 11.40 -26.90
C ASP A 373 -2.19 11.15 -27.78
N GLU A 374 -2.46 9.88 -28.03
CA GLU A 374 -3.61 9.43 -28.80
C GLU A 374 -4.72 8.83 -27.91
N VAL A 375 -4.74 9.14 -26.61
CA VAL A 375 -5.83 8.70 -25.72
C VAL A 375 -7.18 9.15 -26.28
N PHE A 376 -7.24 10.39 -26.80
CA PHE A 376 -8.43 10.91 -27.46
C PHE A 376 -8.57 10.45 -28.92
N VAL A 377 -7.55 10.69 -29.75
CA VAL A 377 -7.65 10.57 -31.23
C VAL A 377 -7.37 9.18 -31.80
N GLY A 378 -6.89 8.25 -30.97
CA GLY A 378 -6.57 6.88 -31.38
C GLY A 378 -7.79 6.03 -31.77
N LEU A 379 -7.52 4.80 -32.21
CA LEU A 379 -8.53 3.75 -32.47
C LEU A 379 -9.74 4.23 -33.30
N TYR A 380 -9.49 4.73 -34.51
CA TYR A 380 -10.52 5.22 -35.43
C TYR A 380 -11.32 6.44 -34.97
N ARG A 381 -11.01 7.09 -33.84
CA ARG A 381 -11.69 8.34 -33.45
C ARG A 381 -11.65 9.38 -34.57
N LEU A 382 -10.51 9.50 -35.26
CA LEU A 382 -10.33 10.31 -36.47
C LEU A 382 -10.23 9.45 -37.75
N ALA A 383 -10.84 8.26 -37.75
CA ALA A 383 -10.90 7.32 -38.87
C ALA A 383 -9.56 6.70 -39.35
N ILE A 384 -8.52 6.67 -38.49
CA ILE A 384 -7.21 6.04 -38.79
C ILE A 384 -6.90 4.89 -37.79
N LYS A 385 -6.28 3.81 -38.29
CA LYS A 385 -5.91 2.59 -37.53
C LYS A 385 -4.46 2.67 -37.02
N LYS A 386 -4.19 2.24 -35.78
CA LYS A 386 -2.85 2.27 -35.17
C LYS A 386 -2.21 0.87 -35.10
N ALA A 387 -1.07 0.70 -35.75
CA ALA A 387 -0.22 -0.50 -35.65
C ALA A 387 1.08 -0.26 -34.83
N ASP A 388 1.46 0.99 -34.58
CA ASP A 388 2.80 1.37 -34.08
C ASP A 388 2.84 1.85 -32.61
N ALA A 389 1.79 1.61 -31.80
CA ALA A 389 1.87 1.85 -30.35
C ALA A 389 2.53 0.67 -29.62
N LEU A 390 3.11 0.93 -28.44
CA LEU A 390 3.33 -0.12 -27.45
C LEU A 390 1.96 -0.59 -26.94
N LEU A 391 1.37 -1.57 -27.61
CA LEU A 391 0.10 -2.19 -27.26
C LEU A 391 0.26 -3.15 -26.09
N HIS A 392 0.81 -2.64 -24.99
CA HIS A 392 1.02 -3.38 -23.76
C HIS A 392 0.40 -2.61 -22.59
N GLY A 393 -0.49 -3.26 -21.86
CA GLY A 393 -1.15 -2.70 -20.69
C GLY A 393 -1.82 -3.81 -19.91
N HIS A 394 -1.96 -3.59 -18.61
CA HIS A 394 -2.75 -4.43 -17.72
C HIS A 394 -3.90 -3.59 -17.19
N SER A 395 -5.03 -4.22 -16.85
CA SER A 395 -6.18 -3.52 -16.28
C SER A 395 -5.86 -2.75 -15.00
N TYR A 396 -4.79 -3.14 -14.29
CA TYR A 396 -4.31 -2.53 -13.04
C TYR A 396 -2.95 -1.83 -13.16
N THR A 397 -2.52 -1.48 -14.38
CA THR A 397 -1.30 -0.67 -14.55
C THR A 397 -1.43 0.62 -13.74
N ALA A 398 -0.44 0.89 -12.87
CA ALA A 398 -0.39 2.06 -11.99
C ALA A 398 -1.66 2.26 -11.12
N TYR A 399 -2.25 1.17 -10.61
CA TYR A 399 -3.45 1.29 -9.78
C TYR A 399 -3.17 2.16 -8.53
N PRO A 400 -3.95 3.23 -8.27
CA PRO A 400 -3.62 4.28 -7.30
C PRO A 400 -3.35 3.80 -5.87
N VAL A 401 -4.13 2.83 -5.37
CA VAL A 401 -3.96 2.28 -4.03
C VAL A 401 -2.57 1.66 -3.85
N GLY A 402 -2.08 0.93 -4.86
CA GLY A 402 -0.76 0.31 -4.82
C GLY A 402 0.37 1.33 -4.85
N CYS A 403 0.20 2.37 -5.67
CA CYS A 403 1.16 3.48 -5.75
C CYS A 403 1.26 4.23 -4.40
N GLU A 404 0.12 4.54 -3.77
CA GLU A 404 0.11 5.24 -2.49
C GLU A 404 0.75 4.40 -1.37
N VAL A 405 0.43 3.11 -1.29
CA VAL A 405 1.07 2.20 -0.33
C VAL A 405 2.58 2.09 -0.57
N ALA A 406 3.02 2.08 -1.83
CA ALA A 406 4.43 2.05 -2.17
C ALA A 406 5.14 3.36 -1.75
N ASN A 407 4.54 4.52 -1.97
CA ASN A 407 5.09 5.81 -1.54
C ASN A 407 5.24 5.88 -0.02
N GLU A 408 4.19 5.54 0.74
CA GLU A 408 4.26 5.50 2.21
C GLU A 408 5.32 4.49 2.69
N THR A 409 5.45 3.34 2.01
CA THR A 409 6.49 2.36 2.32
C THR A 409 7.89 2.95 2.14
N LEU A 410 8.15 3.67 1.04
CA LEU A 410 9.44 4.32 0.80
C LEU A 410 9.75 5.36 1.87
N GLU A 411 8.78 6.20 2.25
CA GLU A 411 8.97 7.17 3.33
C GLU A 411 9.30 6.51 4.68
N LEU A 412 8.63 5.41 5.00
CA LEU A 412 8.91 4.66 6.24
C LEU A 412 10.32 4.05 6.22
N VAL A 413 10.75 3.50 5.08
CA VAL A 413 12.10 2.97 4.91
C VAL A 413 13.15 4.08 5.03
N GLU A 414 12.95 5.24 4.40
CA GLU A 414 13.85 6.39 4.54
C GLU A 414 14.01 6.80 6.00
N LYS A 415 12.89 6.94 6.74
CA LYS A 415 12.91 7.25 8.18
C LYS A 415 13.71 6.19 8.96
N LEU A 416 13.48 4.90 8.71
CA LEU A 416 14.19 3.80 9.38
C LEU A 416 15.69 3.83 9.13
N THR A 417 16.13 4.11 7.89
CA THR A 417 17.56 4.12 7.55
C THR A 417 18.36 5.20 8.28
N THR A 418 17.68 6.21 8.83
CA THR A 418 18.29 7.29 9.61
C THR A 418 18.23 7.07 11.12
N SER A 419 17.55 6.01 11.59
CA SER A 419 17.36 5.73 13.01
C SER A 419 18.67 5.30 13.69
N GLU A 420 18.72 5.47 15.02
CA GLU A 420 19.88 5.07 15.81
C GLU A 420 20.02 3.55 15.88
N GLU A 421 18.92 2.81 15.96
CA GLU A 421 18.91 1.34 15.95
C GLU A 421 19.47 0.77 14.63
N TRP A 422 19.15 1.43 13.51
CA TRP A 422 19.69 1.08 12.20
C TRP A 422 21.21 1.30 12.14
N LYS A 423 21.67 2.47 12.59
CA LYS A 423 23.11 2.80 12.67
C LYS A 423 23.86 1.89 13.65
N GLU A 424 23.26 1.53 14.78
CA GLU A 424 23.83 0.61 15.75
C GLU A 424 24.02 -0.78 15.12
N SER A 425 23.01 -1.27 14.41
CA SER A 425 23.08 -2.56 13.70
C SER A 425 24.18 -2.56 12.63
N GLN A 426 24.31 -1.47 11.87
CA GLN A 426 25.44 -1.27 10.94
C GLN A 426 26.80 -1.29 11.65
N SER A 427 26.90 -0.65 12.81
CA SER A 427 28.17 -0.50 13.53
C SER A 427 28.76 -1.85 14.00
N LYS A 428 27.91 -2.86 14.25
CA LYS A 428 28.33 -4.20 14.67
C LYS A 428 29.18 -4.91 13.61
N TRP A 429 29.00 -4.56 12.34
CA TRP A 429 29.70 -5.16 11.20
C TRP A 429 30.90 -4.33 10.71
N LYS A 430 31.17 -3.17 11.34
CA LYS A 430 32.33 -2.34 10.96
C LYS A 430 33.64 -3.03 11.35
N VAL A 431 34.51 -3.21 10.36
CA VAL A 431 35.91 -3.56 10.58
C VAL A 431 36.68 -2.28 10.90
N VAL A 432 37.54 -2.32 11.92
CA VAL A 432 38.18 -1.15 12.55
C VAL A 432 39.05 -0.33 11.58
N GLU A 433 39.42 -0.86 10.41
CA GLU A 433 40.50 -0.31 9.57
C GLU A 433 40.10 0.42 8.28
N ASP A 434 38.82 0.45 7.87
CA ASP A 434 38.45 1.08 6.59
C ASP A 434 37.22 1.99 6.69
N GLN A 435 37.47 3.30 6.80
CA GLN A 435 36.43 4.32 7.02
C GLN A 435 35.76 4.82 5.72
N ALA A 436 36.20 4.36 4.54
CA ALA A 436 35.81 4.94 3.26
C ALA A 436 34.91 4.05 2.37
N ALA A 437 34.77 2.76 2.66
CA ALA A 437 33.94 1.85 1.88
C ALA A 437 32.47 1.81 2.37
N PRO A 438 31.48 1.64 1.47
CA PRO A 438 30.10 1.38 1.88
C PRO A 438 30.06 0.11 2.74
N VAL A 439 29.61 0.25 3.99
CA VAL A 439 29.57 -0.86 4.95
C VAL A 439 28.50 -1.85 4.48
N ILE A 440 28.91 -3.03 4.05
CA ILE A 440 28.02 -4.19 3.86
C ILE A 440 27.74 -4.77 5.26
N TRP A 441 26.48 -4.96 5.62
CA TRP A 441 26.08 -5.33 6.98
C TRP A 441 24.79 -6.15 7.02
N SER A 442 24.48 -6.70 8.19
CA SER A 442 23.27 -7.48 8.45
C SER A 442 22.60 -7.09 9.77
N LEU A 443 21.27 -7.23 9.84
CA LEU A 443 20.50 -7.14 11.08
C LEU A 443 20.77 -8.33 12.01
N TRP A 444 21.21 -9.45 11.46
CA TRP A 444 21.66 -10.61 12.23
C TRP A 444 23.02 -10.31 12.86
N ASP A 445 23.20 -10.73 14.10
CA ASP A 445 24.41 -10.40 14.84
C ASP A 445 25.63 -11.21 14.37
N PRO A 446 26.80 -10.57 14.18
CA PRO A 446 27.98 -11.24 13.66
C PRO A 446 28.50 -12.35 14.58
N ARG A 447 28.32 -12.25 15.91
CA ARG A 447 28.74 -13.31 16.85
C ARG A 447 27.82 -14.52 16.78
N PHE A 448 26.51 -14.28 16.62
CA PHE A 448 25.55 -15.36 16.39
C PHE A 448 25.91 -16.12 15.10
N VAL A 449 26.13 -15.41 14.00
CA VAL A 449 26.51 -15.98 12.70
C VAL A 449 27.82 -16.78 12.79
N ASP A 450 28.86 -16.22 13.42
CA ASP A 450 30.12 -16.92 13.67
C ASP A 450 29.89 -18.21 14.46
N THR A 451 29.04 -18.15 15.50
CA THR A 451 28.76 -19.31 16.35
C THR A 451 28.07 -20.44 15.58
N ILE A 452 26.99 -20.15 14.84
CA ILE A 452 26.25 -21.19 14.12
C ILE A 452 27.04 -21.75 12.93
N SER A 453 27.90 -20.94 12.29
CA SER A 453 28.74 -21.40 11.18
C SER A 453 29.80 -22.44 11.57
N ARG A 454 30.11 -22.56 12.87
CA ARG A 454 31.06 -23.55 13.41
C ARG A 454 30.40 -24.84 13.86
N LEU A 455 29.07 -24.94 13.80
CA LEU A 455 28.36 -26.15 14.18
C LEU A 455 28.55 -27.25 13.11
N PRO A 456 28.88 -28.51 13.48
CA PRO A 456 29.12 -29.58 12.51
C PRO A 456 27.96 -29.86 11.55
N VAL A 457 26.72 -29.62 12.00
CA VAL A 457 25.49 -29.80 11.21
C VAL A 457 25.31 -28.72 10.13
N VAL A 458 26.07 -27.62 10.22
CA VAL A 458 25.95 -26.47 9.33
C VAL A 458 27.11 -26.48 8.34
N GLY A 459 26.78 -26.57 7.05
CA GLY A 459 27.77 -26.54 5.97
C GLY A 459 28.15 -25.11 5.54
N GLU A 460 27.17 -24.19 5.55
CA GLU A 460 27.37 -22.79 5.17
C GLU A 460 26.36 -21.89 5.86
N VAL A 461 26.77 -20.67 6.22
CA VAL A 461 25.88 -19.59 6.68
C VAL A 461 26.21 -18.34 5.90
N MET A 462 25.18 -17.66 5.40
CA MET A 462 25.31 -16.36 4.76
C MET A 462 24.26 -15.41 5.29
N THR A 463 24.64 -14.15 5.52
CA THR A 463 23.71 -13.11 5.93
C THR A 463 24.00 -11.77 5.27
N LEU A 464 22.95 -11.03 4.94
CA LEU A 464 23.02 -9.68 4.39
C LEU A 464 21.68 -8.97 4.61
N GLY A 465 21.71 -7.72 5.11
CA GLY A 465 20.50 -6.98 5.43
C GLY A 465 19.59 -7.76 6.39
N THR A 466 18.34 -8.01 5.99
CA THR A 466 17.37 -8.79 6.78
C THR A 466 17.49 -10.31 6.61
N VAL A 467 18.30 -10.78 5.66
CA VAL A 467 18.30 -12.18 5.21
C VAL A 467 19.35 -12.99 5.96
N LEU A 468 18.96 -14.17 6.44
CA LEU A 468 19.83 -15.22 6.94
C LEU A 468 19.54 -16.50 6.16
N SER A 469 20.59 -17.10 5.62
CA SER A 469 20.57 -18.39 4.93
C SER A 469 21.47 -19.36 5.68
N ILE A 470 20.97 -20.56 5.94
CA ILE A 470 21.69 -21.63 6.63
C ILE A 470 21.57 -22.88 5.76
N LYS A 471 22.70 -23.31 5.20
CA LYS A 471 22.82 -24.59 4.49
C LYS A 471 23.24 -25.66 5.47
N ILE A 472 22.40 -26.68 5.61
CA ILE A 472 22.71 -27.86 6.40
C ILE A 472 23.72 -28.74 5.65
N ALA A 473 24.70 -29.26 6.38
CA ALA A 473 25.65 -30.22 5.88
C ALA A 473 24.92 -31.54 5.54
N ASP A 474 24.95 -31.91 4.26
CA ASP A 474 24.24 -33.06 3.69
C ASP A 474 25.03 -33.56 2.46
N ASP A 475 25.00 -34.87 2.24
CA ASP A 475 25.58 -35.53 1.07
C ASP A 475 24.68 -35.41 -0.18
N ALA A 476 23.41 -35.04 -0.02
CA ALA A 476 22.45 -34.83 -1.11
C ALA A 476 22.52 -33.42 -1.69
N GLU A 477 22.64 -33.31 -3.02
CA GLU A 477 22.67 -32.03 -3.73
C GLU A 477 21.27 -31.51 -4.10
N GLY A 478 21.06 -30.20 -3.92
CA GLY A 478 19.94 -29.46 -4.51
C GLY A 478 18.58 -29.63 -3.82
N TYR A 479 17.50 -29.39 -4.58
CA TYR A 479 16.11 -29.29 -4.09
C TYR A 479 15.51 -30.60 -3.56
N GLN A 480 16.19 -31.73 -3.74
CA GLN A 480 15.71 -33.04 -3.26
C GLN A 480 16.08 -33.31 -1.80
N SER A 481 16.95 -32.48 -1.20
CA SER A 481 17.29 -32.62 0.20
C SER A 481 16.16 -32.14 1.12
N HIS A 482 15.93 -32.90 2.19
CA HIS A 482 15.00 -32.58 3.27
C HIS A 482 15.72 -32.36 4.62
N SER A 483 17.06 -32.23 4.61
CA SER A 483 17.88 -32.13 5.82
C SER A 483 17.54 -30.89 6.64
N ALA A 484 17.42 -29.73 5.98
CA ALA A 484 17.00 -28.48 6.62
C ALA A 484 15.63 -28.58 7.30
N GLN A 485 14.64 -29.17 6.60
CA GLN A 485 13.30 -29.35 7.15
C GLN A 485 13.32 -30.26 8.39
N ARG A 486 14.09 -31.34 8.34
CA ARG A 486 14.19 -32.32 9.45
C ARG A 486 14.88 -31.73 10.67
N ILE A 487 16.00 -31.04 10.50
CA ILE A 487 16.79 -30.49 11.62
C ILE A 487 16.08 -29.33 12.30
N LEU A 488 15.36 -28.50 11.55
CA LEU A 488 14.67 -27.34 12.09
C LEU A 488 13.18 -27.61 12.38
N GLU A 489 12.71 -28.86 12.30
CA GLU A 489 11.29 -29.20 12.46
C GLU A 489 10.74 -28.69 13.80
N SER A 490 11.48 -28.89 14.89
CA SER A 490 11.08 -28.48 16.24
C SER A 490 10.97 -26.96 16.45
N ILE A 491 11.54 -26.14 15.55
CA ILE A 491 11.43 -24.67 15.67
C ILE A 491 9.99 -24.18 15.41
N LYS A 492 9.18 -25.01 14.72
CA LYS A 492 7.74 -24.77 14.50
C LYS A 492 6.89 -25.07 15.72
N GLU A 493 7.43 -25.69 16.75
CA GLU A 493 6.74 -25.88 18.02
C GLU A 493 6.80 -24.59 18.86
N VAL A 494 5.78 -24.39 19.69
CA VAL A 494 5.73 -23.26 20.63
C VAL A 494 6.71 -23.53 21.76
N ALA A 495 7.69 -22.65 21.93
CA ALA A 495 8.66 -22.73 23.02
C ALA A 495 8.36 -21.64 24.07
N ASN A 496 8.41 -22.01 25.34
CA ASN A 496 8.44 -21.02 26.41
C ASN A 496 9.81 -20.33 26.38
N VAL A 497 9.78 -19.01 26.26
CA VAL A 497 11.00 -18.18 26.33
C VAL A 497 11.35 -18.00 27.80
N ASP A 498 12.62 -18.14 28.17
CA ASP A 498 13.10 -17.82 29.51
C ASP A 498 12.95 -16.30 29.74
N GLY A 499 11.98 -15.88 30.57
CA GLY A 499 11.67 -14.47 30.83
C GLY A 499 10.44 -13.95 30.07
N VAL A 500 10.34 -12.63 29.89
CA VAL A 500 9.23 -12.02 29.14
C VAL A 500 9.52 -12.10 27.65
N SER A 501 8.65 -12.75 26.88
CA SER A 501 8.78 -12.85 25.42
C SER A 501 8.80 -11.45 24.78
N PRO A 502 9.66 -11.21 23.77
CA PRO A 502 9.73 -9.92 23.08
C PRO A 502 8.58 -9.69 22.10
N ILE A 503 7.69 -10.67 21.91
CA ILE A 503 6.47 -10.50 21.13
C ILE A 503 5.43 -9.73 21.95
N ALA A 504 4.59 -8.96 21.26
CA ALA A 504 3.50 -8.20 21.86
C ALA A 504 2.69 -9.08 22.85
N GLY A 505 2.49 -8.56 24.05
CA GLY A 505 1.76 -9.28 25.12
C GLY A 505 2.57 -10.34 25.87
N GLY A 506 3.86 -10.53 25.57
CA GLY A 506 4.73 -11.45 26.32
C GLY A 506 4.44 -12.93 26.07
N ALA A 507 3.72 -13.27 25.00
CA ALA A 507 3.32 -14.63 24.69
C ALA A 507 4.46 -15.51 24.15
N SER A 508 4.44 -16.80 24.48
CA SER A 508 5.26 -17.84 23.84
C SER A 508 4.94 -17.94 22.35
N TYR A 509 5.92 -18.36 21.54
CA TYR A 509 5.75 -18.39 20.08
C TYR A 509 6.48 -19.53 19.39
N SER A 510 5.99 -19.89 18.20
CA SER A 510 6.66 -20.77 17.23
C SER A 510 7.36 -19.94 16.13
N ILE A 511 8.27 -20.53 15.36
CA ILE A 511 8.88 -19.86 14.20
C ILE A 511 8.46 -20.59 12.93
N ASN A 512 7.78 -19.88 12.04
CA ASN A 512 7.60 -20.32 10.67
C ASN A 512 8.87 -20.05 9.86
N TYR A 513 9.23 -20.98 9.00
CA TYR A 513 10.34 -20.85 8.06
C TYR A 513 10.06 -21.72 6.84
N ARG A 514 10.82 -21.49 5.77
CA ARG A 514 10.76 -22.31 4.56
C ARG A 514 12.15 -22.80 4.19
N THR A 515 12.16 -23.85 3.39
CA THR A 515 13.37 -24.48 2.91
C THR A 515 13.45 -24.45 1.38
N LEU A 516 14.67 -24.50 0.87
CA LEU A 516 15.01 -24.70 -0.53
C LEU A 516 16.04 -25.83 -0.57
N GLY A 517 15.56 -27.08 -0.56
CA GLY A 517 16.43 -28.25 -0.39
C GLY A 517 17.08 -28.29 1.00
N SER A 518 18.41 -28.38 1.04
CA SER A 518 19.22 -28.36 2.27
C SER A 518 19.42 -26.97 2.88
N VAL A 519 18.82 -25.92 2.29
CA VAL A 519 18.90 -24.55 2.80
C VAL A 519 17.62 -24.19 3.54
N ALA A 520 17.74 -23.69 4.77
CA ALA A 520 16.69 -22.95 5.45
C ALA A 520 17.01 -21.46 5.44
N TYR A 521 15.99 -20.63 5.31
CA TYR A 521 16.15 -19.18 5.35
C TYR A 521 15.21 -18.53 6.36
N PHE A 522 15.70 -17.43 6.94
CA PHE A 522 14.98 -16.58 7.87
C PHE A 522 15.12 -15.13 7.41
N MET A 523 14.03 -14.38 7.41
CA MET A 523 14.03 -12.96 7.12
C MET A 523 13.32 -12.20 8.23
N LEU A 524 13.99 -11.15 8.69
CA LEU A 524 13.44 -10.15 9.59
C LEU A 524 12.72 -9.08 8.77
N SER A 525 11.81 -8.33 9.39
CA SER A 525 11.42 -7.03 8.86
C SER A 525 12.53 -6.00 9.14
N LEU A 526 12.57 -4.92 8.35
CA LEU A 526 13.51 -3.81 8.51
C LEU A 526 13.38 -3.11 9.87
N ASN A 527 12.19 -3.20 10.48
CA ASN A 527 11.84 -2.64 11.78
C ASN A 527 11.71 -3.71 12.88
N THR A 528 12.19 -4.95 12.67
CA THR A 528 12.15 -5.97 13.72
C THR A 528 12.97 -5.52 14.94
N SER A 529 12.35 -5.58 16.12
CA SER A 529 13.00 -5.08 17.34
C SER A 529 14.26 -5.89 17.69
N PRO A 530 15.32 -5.25 18.24
CA PRO A 530 16.52 -5.97 18.65
C PRO A 530 16.27 -7.13 19.61
N ALA A 531 15.30 -6.97 20.53
CA ALA A 531 14.91 -8.02 21.47
C ALA A 531 14.32 -9.25 20.76
N LEU A 532 13.49 -9.04 19.74
CA LEU A 532 12.94 -10.13 18.93
C LEU A 532 14.03 -10.79 18.09
N VAL A 533 14.93 -10.03 17.47
CA VAL A 533 16.09 -10.58 16.74
C VAL A 533 16.88 -11.54 17.64
N ARG A 534 17.26 -11.11 18.85
CA ARG A 534 17.99 -11.97 19.80
C ARG A 534 17.24 -13.23 20.18
N SER A 535 15.93 -13.13 20.38
CA SER A 535 15.12 -14.29 20.74
C SER A 535 15.02 -15.30 19.58
N VAL A 536 14.89 -14.82 18.34
CA VAL A 536 14.90 -15.69 17.16
C VAL A 536 16.27 -16.34 16.95
N GLU A 537 17.37 -15.57 17.08
CA GLU A 537 18.75 -16.08 17.04
C GLU A 537 18.97 -17.22 18.05
N ASP A 538 18.58 -17.01 19.31
CA ASP A 538 18.74 -18.01 20.37
C ASP A 538 17.95 -19.30 20.06
N ARG A 539 16.73 -19.18 19.53
CA ARG A 539 15.93 -20.34 19.13
C ARG A 539 16.54 -21.12 17.97
N ILE A 540 17.05 -20.42 16.96
CA ILE A 540 17.76 -21.05 15.83
C ILE A 540 19.01 -21.77 16.35
N TRP A 541 19.83 -21.10 17.15
CA TRP A 541 21.04 -21.67 17.72
C TRP A 541 20.76 -22.91 18.57
N LYS A 542 19.80 -22.84 19.52
CA LYS A 542 19.43 -23.98 20.37
C LYS A 542 19.01 -25.20 19.55
N THR A 543 18.24 -24.98 18.49
CA THR A 543 17.77 -26.06 17.60
C THR A 543 18.93 -26.71 16.85
N LEU A 544 19.80 -25.93 16.22
CA LEU A 544 20.96 -26.44 15.49
C LEU A 544 22.00 -27.10 16.42
N ALA A 545 22.23 -26.53 17.60
CA ALA A 545 23.14 -27.07 18.59
C ALA A 545 22.64 -28.38 19.21
N ALA A 546 21.32 -28.56 19.33
CA ALA A 546 20.73 -29.83 19.76
C ALA A 546 20.94 -30.92 18.71
N ALA A 547 20.82 -30.59 17.42
CA ALA A 547 21.06 -31.52 16.31
C ALA A 547 22.55 -31.84 16.08
N SER A 548 23.47 -31.06 16.68
CA SER A 548 24.93 -31.26 16.57
C SER A 548 25.53 -32.12 17.69
N ARG A 549 24.73 -32.52 18.68
CA ARG A 549 25.13 -33.47 19.76
C ARG A 549 24.73 -34.87 19.36
#